data_AF-A0A518D1A2-F1
#
_entry.id   AF-A0A518D1A2-F1
#
_cell.length_a   1.000
_cell.length_b   1.000
_cell.length_c   1.000
_cell.angle_alpha   90.00
_cell.angle_beta   90.00
_cell.angle_gamma   90.00
#
_symmetry.space_group_name_H-M   'P 1'
#
loop_
_entity.id
_entity.type
_entity.pdbx_description
1 polymer ?
#
loop_
_entity_poly.entity_id
_entity_poly.type
_entity_poly.pdbx_seq_one_letter_code
_entity_poly.pdbx_strand_id
1 'polypeptide(L)'
;MDIDADGHIDILSGCYSDHKPMAGLFWVLKGKADGTFAAAESLKGTDGKPLIIHMPEGADVVRTICTRPTALDYDGDGDLDIVSGNFEGTFHLFEGLGNGTFAPRSTPLVDANGEELTVGHHSDPVFVDWDGDGDRDLVSGSGHGIHIFTNNGESGYAPARDLFYYTSTAGAYEDVTFGEAHITKPQGSIRLWIEDMNGDGRFDLVMGDSAYVTNVADGLTEDEARTRLAAWQKKMDTLLDEHGDAEWDDAMDEAFNALYAERATIVTEGGVGFVWVAYQQERSGS
;
A
#
# COMPACT_ATOMS: atom_id res chain seq x y z
N MET A 1 -5.72 10.38 -16.84
CA MET A 1 -4.60 10.27 -17.80
C MET A 1 -5.19 10.05 -19.20
N ASP A 2 -4.42 10.21 -20.26
CA ASP A 2 -4.80 9.87 -21.64
C ASP A 2 -3.70 8.96 -22.18
N ILE A 3 -3.89 7.64 -22.07
CA ILE A 3 -2.81 6.65 -22.21
C ILE A 3 -2.48 6.31 -23.65
N ASP A 4 -3.41 6.54 -24.57
CA ASP A 4 -3.19 6.34 -26.01
C ASP A 4 -3.15 7.65 -26.82
N ALA A 5 -3.11 8.79 -26.12
CA ALA A 5 -2.98 10.13 -26.66
C ALA A 5 -4.09 10.47 -27.68
N ASP A 6 -5.30 9.96 -27.45
CA ASP A 6 -6.45 10.21 -28.32
C ASP A 6 -7.21 11.51 -27.97
N GLY A 7 -6.80 12.18 -26.90
CA GLY A 7 -7.41 13.41 -26.38
C GLY A 7 -8.57 13.16 -25.41
N HIS A 8 -8.79 11.92 -24.98
CA HIS A 8 -9.83 11.54 -24.02
C HIS A 8 -9.23 11.01 -22.72
N ILE A 9 -9.92 11.26 -21.61
CA ILE A 9 -9.47 10.81 -20.30
C ILE A 9 -9.80 9.34 -20.11
N ASP A 10 -8.79 8.56 -19.79
CA ASP A 10 -8.85 7.15 -19.44
C ASP A 10 -8.78 6.92 -17.93
N ILE A 11 -9.23 5.73 -17.52
CA ILE A 11 -9.07 5.21 -16.16
C ILE A 11 -8.03 4.09 -16.17
N LEU A 12 -7.00 4.22 -15.32
CA LEU A 12 -6.09 3.12 -14.97
C LEU A 12 -6.55 2.47 -13.68
N SER A 13 -6.49 1.15 -13.64
CA SER A 13 -6.63 0.40 -12.40
C SER A 13 -5.60 -0.70 -12.36
N GLY A 14 -4.85 -0.79 -11.27
CA GLY A 14 -4.19 -2.03 -10.91
C GLY A 14 -5.19 -3.01 -10.31
N CYS A 15 -4.83 -4.30 -10.26
CA CYS A 15 -5.65 -5.29 -9.59
C CYS A 15 -4.82 -6.29 -8.79
N TYR A 16 -5.50 -6.92 -7.83
CA TYR A 16 -5.09 -8.20 -7.30
C TYR A 16 -5.73 -9.28 -8.18
N SER A 17 -4.91 -10.09 -8.84
CA SER A 17 -5.42 -11.17 -9.70
C SER A 17 -5.09 -12.53 -9.08
N ASP A 18 -6.04 -13.45 -9.17
CA ASP A 18 -5.86 -14.88 -8.89
C ASP A 18 -5.26 -15.64 -10.08
N HIS A 19 -4.82 -14.92 -11.13
CA HIS A 19 -4.12 -15.50 -12.27
C HIS A 19 -2.91 -16.33 -11.80
N LYS A 20 -2.49 -17.31 -12.59
CA LYS A 20 -1.28 -18.09 -12.31
C LYS A 20 -0.17 -17.68 -13.28
N PRO A 21 0.98 -17.18 -12.79
CA PRO A 21 1.30 -16.84 -11.39
C PRO A 21 0.46 -15.65 -10.89
N MET A 22 0.30 -15.52 -9.56
CA MET A 22 -0.48 -14.46 -8.90
C MET A 22 0.14 -13.09 -9.20
N ALA A 23 -0.24 -12.54 -10.35
CA ALA A 23 0.30 -11.32 -10.90
C ALA A 23 -0.83 -10.30 -11.05
N GLY A 24 -0.65 -9.11 -10.48
CA GLY A 24 -1.59 -8.02 -10.70
C GLY A 24 -1.60 -7.60 -12.16
N LEU A 25 -2.78 -7.45 -12.75
CA LEU A 25 -2.93 -6.90 -14.10
C LEU A 25 -3.17 -5.39 -14.01
N PHE A 26 -2.82 -4.69 -15.09
CA PHE A 26 -3.23 -3.31 -15.30
C PHE A 26 -4.44 -3.31 -16.21
N TRP A 27 -5.55 -2.77 -15.73
CA TRP A 27 -6.77 -2.56 -16.49
C TRP A 27 -6.89 -1.12 -16.92
N VAL A 28 -7.25 -0.91 -18.18
CA VAL A 28 -7.59 0.40 -18.72
C VAL A 28 -9.04 0.41 -19.16
N LEU A 29 -9.74 1.49 -18.83
CA LEU A 29 -11.03 1.82 -19.43
C LEU A 29 -10.82 3.08 -20.25
N LYS A 30 -10.82 2.92 -21.58
CA LYS A 30 -10.55 4.04 -22.49
C LYS A 30 -11.71 5.02 -22.54
N GLY A 31 -11.40 6.31 -22.46
CA GLY A 31 -12.34 7.41 -22.59
C GLY A 31 -12.95 7.45 -23.99
N LYS A 32 -14.10 8.08 -24.10
CA LYS A 32 -14.75 8.37 -25.38
C LYS A 32 -15.18 9.82 -25.41
N ALA A 33 -15.34 10.36 -26.61
CA ALA A 33 -15.79 11.74 -26.82
C ALA A 33 -17.13 12.11 -26.14
N ASP A 34 -17.99 11.13 -25.84
CA ASP A 34 -19.26 11.34 -25.14
C ASP A 34 -19.15 11.31 -23.60
N GLY A 35 -17.92 11.17 -23.06
CA GLY A 35 -17.65 11.08 -21.62
C GLY A 35 -17.91 9.68 -21.03
N THR A 36 -18.25 8.69 -21.86
CA THR A 36 -18.37 7.29 -21.41
C THR A 36 -17.05 6.54 -21.62
N PHE A 37 -16.97 5.32 -21.08
CA PHE A 37 -15.78 4.49 -21.18
C PHE A 37 -16.01 3.25 -22.05
N ALA A 38 -14.94 2.74 -22.65
CA ALA A 38 -14.90 1.40 -23.23
C ALA A 38 -14.95 0.32 -22.13
N ALA A 39 -15.16 -0.93 -22.55
CA ALA A 39 -15.03 -2.05 -21.62
C ALA A 39 -13.57 -2.13 -21.12
N ALA A 40 -13.40 -2.53 -19.87
CA ALA A 40 -12.07 -2.70 -19.28
C ALA A 40 -11.27 -3.74 -20.07
N GLU A 41 -10.03 -3.39 -20.42
CA GLU A 41 -9.08 -4.29 -21.04
C GLU A 41 -7.75 -4.28 -20.28
N SER A 42 -7.04 -5.41 -20.30
CA SER A 42 -5.70 -5.46 -19.74
C SER A 42 -4.74 -4.71 -20.66
N LEU A 43 -3.92 -3.81 -20.11
CA LEU A 43 -2.80 -3.23 -20.85
C LEU A 43 -1.82 -4.32 -21.27
N LYS A 44 -1.27 -4.17 -22.47
CA LYS A 44 -0.41 -5.16 -23.12
C LYS A 44 0.89 -4.54 -23.57
N GLY A 45 1.95 -5.33 -23.51
CA GLY A 45 3.20 -4.99 -24.14
C GLY A 45 3.13 -5.15 -25.66
N THR A 46 4.18 -4.69 -26.35
CA THR A 46 4.35 -4.89 -27.80
C THR A 46 4.40 -6.36 -28.24
N ASP A 47 4.56 -7.30 -27.32
CA ASP A 47 4.46 -8.74 -27.56
C ASP A 47 3.01 -9.28 -27.51
N GLY A 48 2.03 -8.41 -27.27
CA GLY A 48 0.60 -8.71 -27.20
C GLY A 48 0.14 -9.37 -25.90
N LYS A 49 1.03 -9.56 -24.92
CA LYS A 49 0.68 -10.15 -23.62
C LYS A 49 0.39 -9.07 -22.58
N PRO A 50 -0.41 -9.39 -21.54
CA PRO A 50 -0.65 -8.46 -20.45
C PRO A 50 0.66 -8.00 -19.80
N LEU A 51 0.76 -6.70 -19.51
CA LEU A 51 1.85 -6.18 -18.69
C LEU A 51 1.73 -6.76 -17.29
N ILE A 52 2.80 -7.42 -16.86
CA ILE A 52 2.95 -7.95 -15.50
C ILE A 52 4.37 -7.69 -15.02
N ILE A 53 4.53 -7.52 -13.71
CA ILE A 53 5.86 -7.54 -13.10
C ILE A 53 6.39 -8.96 -13.27
N HIS A 54 7.50 -9.11 -13.97
CA HIS A 54 8.09 -10.41 -14.24
C HIS A 54 9.19 -10.71 -13.24
N MET A 55 9.20 -11.95 -12.74
CA MET A 55 10.24 -12.41 -11.83
C MET A 55 10.95 -13.66 -12.39
N PRO A 56 12.22 -13.89 -11.99
CA PRO A 56 12.90 -15.15 -12.23
C PRO A 56 12.12 -16.34 -11.67
N GLU A 57 12.32 -17.51 -12.26
CA GLU A 57 11.74 -18.75 -11.75
C GLU A 57 12.21 -19.01 -10.30
N GLY A 58 11.27 -19.24 -9.39
CA GLY A 58 11.54 -19.48 -7.96
C GLY A 58 11.61 -18.22 -7.08
N ALA A 59 11.41 -17.02 -7.64
CA ALA A 59 11.25 -15.80 -6.86
C ALA A 59 9.93 -15.78 -6.09
N ASP A 60 9.88 -15.03 -4.98
CA ASP A 60 8.68 -14.88 -4.18
C ASP A 60 7.55 -14.20 -4.98
N VAL A 61 6.36 -14.80 -4.93
CA VAL A 61 5.17 -14.29 -5.64
C VAL A 61 4.75 -12.91 -5.12
N VAL A 62 5.08 -12.53 -3.88
CA VAL A 62 4.79 -11.19 -3.34
C VAL A 62 5.40 -10.06 -4.17
N ARG A 63 6.44 -10.35 -4.95
CA ARG A 63 7.08 -9.38 -5.85
C ARG A 63 6.25 -9.06 -7.10
N THR A 64 5.24 -9.89 -7.42
CA THR A 64 4.36 -9.70 -8.60
C THR A 64 2.91 -9.40 -8.23
N ILE A 65 2.55 -9.51 -6.96
CA ILE A 65 1.19 -9.34 -6.45
C ILE A 65 0.85 -7.86 -6.28
N CYS A 66 -0.43 -7.53 -6.51
CA CYS A 66 -1.03 -6.19 -6.35
C CYS A 66 -0.31 -5.12 -7.17
N THR A 67 -0.84 -4.77 -8.34
CA THR A 67 -0.32 -3.60 -9.05
C THR A 67 -0.94 -2.32 -8.48
N ARG A 68 -0.10 -1.33 -8.16
CA ARG A 68 -0.54 0.03 -7.83
C ARG A 68 0.09 1.00 -8.82
N PRO A 69 -0.55 1.18 -9.99
CA PRO A 69 0.01 1.95 -11.06
C PRO A 69 -0.19 3.45 -10.86
N THR A 70 0.84 4.20 -11.24
CA THR A 70 0.79 5.62 -11.52
C THR A 70 1.32 5.83 -12.93
N ALA A 71 0.59 6.58 -13.75
CA ALA A 71 1.01 6.93 -15.09
C ALA A 71 1.59 8.35 -15.12
N LEU A 72 2.77 8.49 -15.71
CA LEU A 72 3.50 9.75 -15.86
C LEU A 72 4.53 9.61 -16.98
N ASP A 73 4.96 10.72 -17.56
CA ASP A 73 6.17 10.80 -18.37
C ASP A 73 7.37 10.74 -17.40
N TYR A 74 7.92 9.54 -17.20
CA TYR A 74 8.92 9.28 -16.16
C TYR A 74 10.32 9.64 -16.62
N ASP A 75 10.63 9.44 -17.90
CA ASP A 75 11.96 9.72 -18.46
C ASP A 75 12.05 11.04 -19.25
N GLY A 76 10.94 11.76 -19.41
CA GLY A 76 10.88 13.07 -20.04
C GLY A 76 10.86 13.04 -21.57
N ASP A 77 10.56 11.89 -22.18
CA ASP A 77 10.49 11.74 -23.63
C ASP A 77 9.13 12.19 -24.23
N GLY A 78 8.14 12.45 -23.36
CA GLY A 78 6.81 12.92 -23.71
C GLY A 78 5.76 11.81 -23.85
N ASP A 79 6.14 10.56 -23.68
CA ASP A 79 5.26 9.41 -23.68
C ASP A 79 4.84 9.05 -22.23
N LEU A 80 3.63 8.54 -22.03
CA LEU A 80 3.21 8.10 -20.70
C LEU A 80 3.77 6.72 -20.38
N ASP A 81 4.57 6.65 -19.33
CA ASP A 81 5.01 5.42 -18.68
C ASP A 81 4.03 4.97 -17.59
N ILE A 82 4.24 3.75 -17.09
CA ILE A 82 3.57 3.26 -15.88
C ILE A 82 4.62 2.85 -14.85
N VAL A 83 4.58 3.48 -13.68
CA VAL A 83 5.28 2.98 -12.50
C VAL A 83 4.28 2.25 -11.61
N SER A 84 4.58 1.00 -11.27
CA SER A 84 3.77 0.19 -10.37
C SER A 84 4.50 -0.11 -9.07
N GLY A 85 3.82 0.10 -7.94
CA GLY A 85 4.13 -0.57 -6.69
C GLY A 85 3.71 -2.03 -6.69
N ASN A 86 4.13 -2.79 -5.68
CA ASN A 86 3.76 -4.18 -5.44
C ASN A 86 3.60 -4.51 -3.95
N PHE A 87 3.22 -5.75 -3.65
CA PHE A 87 3.03 -6.24 -2.29
C PHE A 87 4.33 -6.26 -1.46
N GLU A 88 5.47 -6.55 -2.08
CA GLU A 88 6.76 -6.50 -1.40
C GLU A 88 7.19 -5.07 -1.00
N GLY A 89 6.68 -4.05 -1.69
CA GLY A 89 7.08 -2.66 -1.47
C GLY A 89 8.16 -2.16 -2.41
N THR A 90 8.46 -2.86 -3.51
CA THR A 90 9.34 -2.39 -4.59
C THR A 90 8.56 -1.67 -5.68
N PHE A 91 9.26 -1.02 -6.62
CA PHE A 91 8.66 -0.22 -7.70
C PHE A 91 9.19 -0.66 -9.06
N HIS A 92 8.31 -0.73 -10.06
CA HIS A 92 8.61 -1.26 -11.39
C HIS A 92 8.08 -0.34 -12.46
N LEU A 93 8.96 0.09 -13.37
CA LEU A 93 8.66 0.94 -14.52
C LEU A 93 8.31 0.08 -15.74
N PHE A 94 7.23 0.41 -16.43
CA PHE A 94 6.89 -0.06 -17.76
C PHE A 94 6.99 1.13 -18.71
N GLU A 95 8.02 1.12 -19.56
CA GLU A 95 8.31 2.16 -20.56
C GLU A 95 7.16 2.26 -21.57
N GLY A 96 6.62 3.47 -21.73
CA GLY A 96 5.65 3.86 -22.74
C GLY A 96 6.34 4.12 -24.08
N LEU A 97 5.60 3.95 -25.18
CA LEU A 97 6.12 4.13 -26.55
C LEU A 97 5.23 5.07 -27.40
N GLY A 98 4.45 5.93 -26.75
CA GLY A 98 3.80 7.08 -27.38
C GLY A 98 2.48 6.85 -28.11
N ASN A 99 1.78 5.75 -27.82
CA ASN A 99 0.50 5.40 -28.46
C ASN A 99 -0.31 4.36 -27.65
N GLY A 100 -0.14 4.34 -26.33
CA GLY A 100 -0.72 3.33 -25.46
C GLY A 100 -0.13 1.92 -25.63
N THR A 101 1.04 1.81 -26.26
CA THR A 101 1.86 0.58 -26.22
C THR A 101 3.05 0.76 -25.29
N PHE A 102 3.51 -0.37 -24.76
CA PHE A 102 4.53 -0.42 -23.71
C PHE A 102 5.58 -1.48 -24.02
N ALA A 103 6.78 -1.29 -23.47
CA ALA A 103 7.80 -2.33 -23.43
C ALA A 103 7.24 -3.59 -22.74
N PRO A 104 7.53 -4.82 -23.24
CA PRO A 104 6.97 -6.04 -22.65
C PRO A 104 7.49 -6.40 -21.26
N ARG A 105 8.56 -5.74 -20.79
CA ARG A 105 9.23 -6.06 -19.53
C ARG A 105 9.35 -4.80 -18.70
N SER A 106 9.05 -4.91 -17.41
CA SER A 106 9.36 -3.86 -16.47
C SER A 106 10.83 -3.86 -16.06
N THR A 107 11.30 -2.71 -15.61
CA THR A 107 12.57 -2.52 -14.93
C THR A 107 12.33 -2.05 -13.49
N PRO A 108 13.11 -2.51 -12.50
CA PRO A 108 12.98 -1.99 -11.15
C PRO A 108 13.47 -0.53 -11.11
N LEU A 109 12.82 0.30 -10.30
CA LEU A 109 13.39 1.60 -9.94
C LEU A 109 14.51 1.38 -8.93
N VAL A 110 15.61 2.10 -9.10
CA VAL A 110 16.83 1.97 -8.30
C VAL A 110 17.32 3.32 -7.80
N ASP A 111 18.07 3.29 -6.70
CA ASP A 111 18.78 4.43 -6.16
C ASP A 111 20.08 4.73 -6.95
N ALA A 112 20.80 5.77 -6.53
CA ALA A 112 22.09 6.17 -7.11
C ALA A 112 23.16 5.06 -7.11
N ASN A 113 23.02 4.04 -6.26
CA ASN A 113 23.96 2.92 -6.14
C ASN A 113 23.50 1.69 -6.94
N GLY A 114 22.33 1.76 -7.59
CA GLY A 114 21.72 0.63 -8.30
C GLY A 114 20.98 -0.34 -7.39
N GLU A 115 20.66 0.04 -6.15
CA GLU A 115 19.84 -0.75 -5.23
C GLU A 115 18.35 -0.47 -5.48
N GLU A 116 17.51 -1.51 -5.48
CA GLU A 116 16.07 -1.33 -5.70
C GLU A 116 15.44 -0.43 -4.64
N LEU A 117 14.65 0.54 -5.08
CA LEU A 117 13.85 1.36 -4.17
C LEU A 117 12.82 0.47 -3.48
N THR A 118 12.74 0.55 -2.15
CA THR A 118 11.80 -0.26 -1.38
C THR A 118 11.28 0.46 -0.15
N VAL A 119 9.98 0.25 0.12
CA VAL A 119 9.30 0.65 1.37
C VAL A 119 9.00 -0.54 2.27
N GLY A 120 9.55 -1.72 1.93
CA GLY A 120 9.49 -2.96 2.71
C GLY A 120 8.15 -3.70 2.69
N HIS A 121 7.02 -3.02 2.47
CA HIS A 121 5.71 -3.68 2.32
C HIS A 121 4.68 -2.78 1.63
N HIS A 122 3.96 -3.29 0.62
CA HIS A 122 2.80 -2.65 -0.01
C HIS A 122 3.07 -1.23 -0.57
N SER A 123 3.91 -1.05 -1.58
CA SER A 123 4.19 0.27 -2.17
C SER A 123 2.96 0.85 -2.90
N ASP A 124 2.80 2.17 -2.81
CA ASP A 124 1.76 2.96 -3.48
C ASP A 124 2.37 4.28 -4.00
N PRO A 125 2.93 4.28 -5.22
CA PRO A 125 3.74 5.38 -5.72
C PRO A 125 2.91 6.60 -6.12
N VAL A 126 3.34 7.78 -5.71
CA VAL A 126 2.88 9.10 -6.16
C VAL A 126 4.10 9.93 -6.54
N PHE A 127 4.04 10.64 -7.65
CA PHE A 127 5.16 11.45 -8.16
C PHE A 127 4.86 12.93 -8.08
N VAL A 128 5.77 13.69 -7.49
CA VAL A 128 5.63 15.12 -7.22
C VAL A 128 7.01 15.74 -7.10
N ASP A 129 7.18 16.99 -7.54
CA ASP A 129 8.44 17.74 -7.33
C ASP A 129 8.43 18.29 -5.89
N TRP A 130 8.85 17.47 -4.92
CA TRP A 130 8.63 17.72 -3.50
C TRP A 130 9.53 18.82 -2.96
N ASP A 131 10.75 18.95 -3.47
CA ASP A 131 11.70 19.98 -3.04
C ASP A 131 11.80 21.19 -3.98
N GLY A 132 11.10 21.16 -5.11
CA GLY A 132 10.93 22.29 -6.02
C GLY A 132 12.13 22.49 -6.95
N ASP A 133 12.94 21.46 -7.19
CA ASP A 133 14.09 21.51 -8.07
C ASP A 133 13.78 21.19 -9.53
N GLY A 134 12.55 20.73 -9.80
CA GLY A 134 12.03 20.41 -11.12
C GLY A 134 12.09 18.92 -11.49
N ASP A 135 12.74 18.10 -10.68
CA ASP A 135 12.74 16.65 -10.82
C ASP A 135 11.57 16.04 -10.03
N ARG A 136 10.92 15.01 -10.59
CA ARG A 136 9.81 14.34 -9.90
C ARG A 136 10.37 13.39 -8.85
N ASP A 137 10.08 13.66 -7.59
CA ASP A 137 10.32 12.77 -6.45
C ASP A 137 9.25 11.68 -6.35
N LEU A 138 9.61 10.57 -5.73
CA LEU A 138 8.70 9.47 -5.43
C LEU A 138 8.27 9.55 -3.97
N VAL A 139 6.99 9.81 -3.72
CA VAL A 139 6.35 9.66 -2.41
C VAL A 139 5.49 8.41 -2.44
N SER A 140 5.67 7.51 -1.48
CA SER A 140 4.92 6.25 -1.43
C SER A 140 4.22 6.07 -0.10
N GLY A 141 2.92 5.78 -0.17
CA GLY A 141 2.23 5.08 0.91
C GLY A 141 2.74 3.64 1.01
N SER A 142 2.66 3.05 2.20
CA SER A 142 3.10 1.68 2.43
C SER A 142 2.23 0.97 3.46
N GLY A 143 2.49 -0.33 3.66
CA GLY A 143 1.95 -1.08 4.79
C GLY A 143 2.37 -0.49 6.14
N HIS A 144 3.48 0.24 6.19
CA HIS A 144 4.12 0.74 7.40
C HIS A 144 4.21 2.26 7.47
N GLY A 145 3.67 3.02 6.52
CA GLY A 145 3.69 4.48 6.60
C GLY A 145 3.82 5.20 5.28
N ILE A 146 4.57 6.30 5.30
CA ILE A 146 4.80 7.20 4.16
C ILE A 146 6.30 7.43 4.03
N HIS A 147 6.81 7.15 2.84
CA HIS A 147 8.23 7.24 2.52
C HIS A 147 8.42 8.18 1.33
N ILE A 148 9.52 8.91 1.31
CA ILE A 148 9.93 9.73 0.18
C ILE A 148 11.32 9.33 -0.30
N PHE A 149 11.48 9.27 -1.61
CA PHE A 149 12.75 9.14 -2.31
C PHE A 149 12.93 10.41 -3.15
N THR A 150 13.91 11.24 -2.77
CA THR A 150 14.23 12.45 -3.54
C THR A 150 15.00 12.08 -4.79
N ASN A 151 14.54 12.52 -5.96
CA ASN A 151 15.17 12.36 -7.25
C ASN A 151 16.14 13.52 -7.49
N ASN A 152 17.44 13.25 -7.57
CA ASN A 152 18.47 14.28 -7.75
C ASN A 152 18.94 14.35 -9.22
N GLY A 153 17.99 14.21 -10.16
CA GLY A 153 18.23 14.17 -11.61
C GLY A 153 19.24 13.11 -12.02
N GLU A 154 20.35 13.53 -12.65
CA GLU A 154 21.41 12.62 -13.10
C GLU A 154 22.04 11.78 -11.97
N SER A 155 21.94 12.22 -10.72
CA SER A 155 22.44 11.47 -9.56
C SER A 155 21.47 10.40 -9.06
N GLY A 156 20.26 10.32 -9.64
CA GLY A 156 19.24 9.33 -9.28
C GLY A 156 18.60 9.57 -7.91
N TYR A 157 17.83 8.57 -7.46
CA TYR A 157 17.13 8.65 -6.19
C TYR A 157 18.07 8.54 -4.99
N ALA A 158 17.81 9.35 -3.97
CA ALA A 158 18.36 9.19 -2.63
C ALA A 158 17.68 8.03 -1.87
N PRO A 159 18.32 7.49 -0.81
CA PRO A 159 17.68 6.51 0.06
C PRO A 159 16.37 7.02 0.67
N ALA A 160 15.47 6.09 0.98
CA ALA A 160 14.17 6.39 1.57
C ALA A 160 14.29 7.24 2.84
N ARG A 161 13.46 8.27 2.94
CA ARG A 161 13.22 9.03 4.17
C ARG A 161 11.77 8.85 4.60
N ASP A 162 11.56 8.51 5.86
CA ASP A 162 10.20 8.36 6.40
C ASP A 162 9.59 9.72 6.74
N LEU A 163 8.42 10.01 6.17
CA LEU A 163 7.57 11.13 6.61
C LEU A 163 6.69 10.71 7.78
N PHE A 164 6.23 9.46 7.75
CA PHE A 164 5.43 8.85 8.79
C PHE A 164 5.75 7.35 8.83
N TYR A 165 5.87 6.80 10.03
CA TYR A 165 6.09 5.37 10.23
C TYR A 165 5.14 4.82 11.29
N TYR A 166 4.36 3.81 10.89
CA TYR A 166 3.46 3.02 11.71
C TYR A 166 4.10 1.66 11.97
N THR A 167 4.48 1.43 13.21
CA THR A 167 4.65 0.08 13.74
C THR A 167 3.35 -0.34 14.39
N SER A 168 2.82 -1.52 14.04
CA SER A 168 1.82 -2.14 14.90
C SER A 168 2.54 -2.50 16.20
N THR A 169 2.27 -1.77 17.27
CA THR A 169 2.61 -2.26 18.60
C THR A 169 1.67 -3.43 18.87
N ALA A 170 2.16 -4.66 18.70
CA ALA A 170 1.57 -5.82 19.36
C ALA A 170 1.78 -5.61 20.87
N GLY A 171 0.95 -4.77 21.47
CA GLY A 171 0.93 -4.53 22.91
C GLY A 171 0.32 -5.72 23.63
N ALA A 172 0.68 -5.92 24.88
CA ALA A 172 -0.01 -6.86 25.75
C ALA A 172 -1.50 -6.47 25.85
N TYR A 173 -2.40 -7.45 26.05
CA TYR A 173 -3.85 -7.21 26.09
C TYR A 173 -4.30 -6.23 27.19
N GLU A 174 -3.43 -6.01 28.19
CA GLU A 174 -3.58 -5.00 29.23
C GLU A 174 -3.53 -3.55 28.70
N ASP A 175 -2.99 -3.33 27.49
CA ASP A 175 -2.92 -2.04 26.79
C ASP A 175 -3.90 -1.96 25.60
N VAL A 176 -4.79 -2.94 25.43
CA VAL A 176 -5.81 -2.90 24.37
C VAL A 176 -6.64 -1.65 24.51
N THR A 177 -6.82 -0.93 23.42
CA THR A 177 -7.60 0.30 23.47
C THR A 177 -8.88 0.08 22.66
N PHE A 178 -10.03 0.41 23.25
CA PHE A 178 -11.33 0.00 22.71
C PHE A 178 -12.00 1.10 21.89
N GLY A 179 -12.41 0.76 20.67
CA GLY A 179 -13.18 1.65 19.81
C GLY A 179 -12.35 2.69 19.04
N GLU A 180 -13.01 3.32 18.08
CA GLU A 180 -12.41 4.25 17.11
C GLU A 180 -11.83 5.52 17.74
N ALA A 181 -12.36 5.95 18.88
CA ALA A 181 -11.99 7.21 19.54
C ALA A 181 -10.50 7.29 19.94
N HIS A 182 -9.80 6.15 19.94
CA HIS A 182 -8.39 6.07 20.30
C HIS A 182 -7.45 6.01 19.11
N ILE A 183 -7.99 5.97 17.90
CA ILE A 183 -7.20 6.13 16.69
C ILE A 183 -7.02 7.63 16.49
N THR A 184 -5.87 8.12 16.93
CA THR A 184 -5.54 9.56 16.92
C THR A 184 -4.47 9.92 15.88
N LYS A 185 -4.02 8.95 15.08
CA LYS A 185 -3.01 9.12 14.04
C LYS A 185 -3.24 8.08 12.93
N PRO A 186 -2.68 8.31 11.72
CA PRO A 186 -2.71 7.31 10.66
C PRO A 186 -2.18 5.95 11.12
N GLN A 187 -2.76 4.89 10.56
CA GLN A 187 -2.33 3.51 10.74
C GLN A 187 -1.56 3.02 9.49
N GLY A 188 -1.51 1.71 9.28
CA GLY A 188 -0.83 1.10 8.13
C GLY A 188 -1.66 1.11 6.84
N SER A 189 -1.06 0.58 5.77
CA SER A 189 -1.66 0.47 4.42
C SER A 189 -2.16 1.80 3.86
N ILE A 190 -1.29 2.81 3.90
CA ILE A 190 -1.63 4.17 3.51
C ILE A 190 -1.77 4.30 1.98
N ARG A 191 -2.77 5.08 1.56
CA ARG A 191 -2.96 5.64 0.20
C ARG A 191 -2.85 7.15 0.26
N LEU A 192 -2.26 7.76 -0.75
CA LEU A 192 -1.94 9.19 -0.73
C LEU A 192 -2.63 9.97 -1.84
N TRP A 193 -3.05 11.18 -1.50
CA TRP A 193 -3.24 12.29 -2.43
C TRP A 193 -2.41 13.47 -1.94
N ILE A 194 -1.69 14.11 -2.87
CA ILE A 194 -0.74 15.17 -2.56
C ILE A 194 -1.09 16.40 -3.39
N GLU A 195 -1.45 17.49 -2.73
CA GLU A 195 -1.83 18.75 -3.37
C GLU A 195 -1.78 19.89 -2.36
N ASP A 196 -1.63 21.14 -2.83
CA ASP A 196 -1.84 22.32 -1.99
C ASP A 196 -3.34 22.51 -1.71
N MET A 197 -3.80 21.97 -0.58
CA MET A 197 -5.22 21.98 -0.23
C MET A 197 -5.65 23.28 0.45
N ASN A 198 -4.71 24.01 1.05
CA ASN A 198 -5.00 25.21 1.81
C ASN A 198 -4.62 26.51 1.06
N GLY A 199 -3.95 26.41 -0.09
CA GLY A 199 -3.54 27.52 -0.94
C GLY A 199 -2.27 28.24 -0.47
N ASP A 200 -1.41 27.60 0.33
CA ASP A 200 -0.18 28.19 0.87
C ASP A 200 1.06 27.96 -0.01
N GLY A 201 0.89 27.29 -1.16
CA GLY A 201 1.94 26.98 -2.12
C GLY A 201 2.82 25.80 -1.72
N ARG A 202 2.43 25.00 -0.72
CA ARG A 202 3.12 23.79 -0.27
C ARG A 202 2.25 22.55 -0.47
N PHE A 203 2.88 21.38 -0.51
CA PHE A 203 2.15 20.13 -0.66
C PHE A 203 1.56 19.66 0.66
N ASP A 204 0.24 19.54 0.72
CA ASP A 204 -0.47 18.87 1.81
C ASP A 204 -0.74 17.40 1.46
N LEU A 205 -1.00 16.59 2.49
CA LEU A 205 -1.28 15.16 2.34
C LEU A 205 -2.71 14.84 2.75
N VAL A 206 -3.48 14.19 1.87
CA VAL A 206 -4.65 13.39 2.27
C VAL A 206 -4.22 11.93 2.30
N MET A 207 -4.50 11.27 3.41
CA MET A 207 -4.09 9.88 3.62
C MET A 207 -5.32 9.05 3.95
N GLY A 208 -5.60 8.03 3.14
CA GLY A 208 -6.50 6.94 3.52
C GLY A 208 -5.69 5.83 4.18
N ASP A 209 -6.12 5.31 5.33
CA ASP A 209 -5.45 4.18 5.99
C ASP A 209 -6.34 2.94 6.12
N SER A 210 -5.74 1.85 6.61
CA SER A 210 -6.47 0.70 7.13
C SER A 210 -6.09 0.52 8.59
N ALA A 211 -7.09 0.58 9.45
CA ALA A 211 -6.95 0.40 10.88
C ALA A 211 -7.70 -0.86 11.34
N TYR A 212 -7.31 -1.36 12.49
CA TYR A 212 -8.00 -2.46 13.16
C TYR A 212 -8.55 -1.94 14.48
N VAL A 213 -9.86 -2.07 14.67
CA VAL A 213 -10.54 -1.60 15.89
C VAL A 213 -11.07 -2.78 16.66
N THR A 214 -10.71 -2.85 17.93
CA THR A 214 -11.28 -3.79 18.89
C THR A 214 -12.42 -3.09 19.63
N ASN A 215 -13.63 -3.62 19.51
CA ASN A 215 -14.82 -3.15 20.21
C ASN A 215 -15.20 -4.13 21.31
N VAL A 216 -15.69 -3.60 22.43
CA VAL A 216 -16.23 -4.39 23.54
C VAL A 216 -17.56 -5.01 23.13
N ALA A 217 -17.77 -6.29 23.47
CA ALA A 217 -19.03 -6.97 23.19
C ALA A 217 -20.21 -6.32 23.96
N ASP A 218 -21.40 -6.40 23.37
CA ASP A 218 -22.62 -5.82 23.95
C ASP A 218 -22.85 -6.27 25.40
N GLY A 219 -23.09 -5.31 26.29
CA GLY A 219 -23.37 -5.56 27.70
C GLY A 219 -22.15 -5.71 28.60
N LEU A 220 -20.92 -5.51 28.09
CA LEU A 220 -19.71 -5.42 28.89
C LEU A 220 -19.21 -3.98 28.99
N THR A 221 -18.62 -3.63 30.13
CA THR A 221 -17.77 -2.44 30.26
C THR A 221 -16.35 -2.74 29.77
N GLU A 222 -15.57 -1.70 29.46
CA GLU A 222 -14.17 -1.84 29.07
C GLU A 222 -13.33 -2.56 30.14
N ASP A 223 -13.55 -2.27 31.42
CA ASP A 223 -12.82 -2.91 32.53
C ASP A 223 -13.13 -4.41 32.64
N GLU A 224 -14.39 -4.79 32.45
CA GLU A 224 -14.80 -6.20 32.42
C GLU A 224 -14.20 -6.92 31.21
N ALA A 225 -14.22 -6.28 30.04
CA ALA A 225 -13.63 -6.81 28.82
C ALA A 225 -12.12 -7.02 28.99
N ARG A 226 -11.40 -6.01 29.50
CA ARG A 226 -9.95 -6.08 29.74
C ARG A 226 -9.59 -7.20 30.72
N THR A 227 -10.36 -7.35 31.79
CA THR A 227 -10.17 -8.45 32.76
C THR A 227 -10.35 -9.82 32.12
N ARG A 228 -11.40 -9.98 31.30
CA ARG A 228 -11.67 -11.25 30.60
C ARG A 228 -10.64 -11.53 29.52
N LEU A 229 -10.19 -10.52 28.76
CA LEU A 229 -9.13 -10.66 27.76
C LEU A 229 -7.80 -11.09 28.40
N ALA A 230 -7.43 -10.52 29.55
CA ALA A 230 -6.22 -10.93 30.26
C ALA A 230 -6.29 -12.41 30.71
N ALA A 231 -7.46 -12.86 31.19
CA ALA A 231 -7.68 -14.26 31.53
C ALA A 231 -7.66 -15.18 30.31
N TRP A 232 -8.27 -14.75 29.21
CA TRP A 232 -8.24 -15.43 27.92
C TRP A 232 -6.81 -15.56 27.38
N GLN A 233 -6.02 -14.48 27.41
CA GLN A 233 -4.65 -14.45 26.93
C GLN A 233 -3.80 -15.47 27.68
N LYS A 234 -3.94 -15.55 29.00
CA LYS A 234 -3.23 -16.56 29.79
C LYS A 234 -3.56 -17.99 29.36
N LYS A 235 -4.80 -18.27 28.96
CA LYS A 235 -5.19 -19.59 28.40
C LYS A 235 -4.54 -19.82 27.04
N MET A 236 -4.51 -18.80 26.18
CA MET A 236 -3.85 -18.87 24.86
C MET A 236 -2.35 -19.10 25.00
N ASP A 237 -1.67 -18.36 25.87
CA ASP A 237 -0.25 -18.54 26.16
C ASP A 237 0.03 -19.95 26.67
N THR A 238 -0.79 -20.45 27.60
CA THR A 238 -0.65 -21.83 28.11
C THR A 238 -0.81 -22.86 26.99
N LEU A 239 -1.81 -22.69 26.12
CA LEU A 239 -2.04 -23.61 24.99
C LEU A 239 -0.84 -23.63 24.03
N LEU A 240 -0.32 -22.45 23.66
CA LEU A 240 0.83 -22.33 22.76
C LEU A 240 2.12 -22.87 23.40
N ASP A 241 2.35 -22.58 24.68
CA ASP A 241 3.50 -23.08 25.44
C ASP A 241 3.47 -24.61 25.58
N GLU A 242 2.29 -25.20 25.84
CA GLU A 242 2.12 -26.66 25.93
C GLU A 242 2.27 -27.35 24.57
N HIS A 243 1.90 -26.68 23.47
CA HIS A 243 2.09 -27.19 22.11
C HIS A 243 3.56 -27.14 21.68
N GLY A 244 4.27 -26.05 22.01
CA GLY A 244 5.68 -25.85 21.64
C GLY A 244 5.90 -25.94 20.13
N ASP A 245 6.90 -26.72 19.71
CA ASP A 245 7.28 -26.92 18.30
C ASP A 245 6.60 -28.15 17.65
N ALA A 246 5.53 -28.67 18.24
CA ALA A 246 4.80 -29.81 17.67
C ALA A 246 4.14 -29.44 16.33
N GLU A 247 3.80 -30.45 15.53
CA GLU A 247 3.04 -30.23 14.29
C GLU A 247 1.61 -29.82 14.65
N TRP A 248 1.10 -28.80 13.94
CA TRP A 248 -0.26 -28.30 14.13
C TRP A 248 -1.29 -29.34 13.67
N ASP A 249 -2.08 -29.88 14.60
CA ASP A 249 -3.03 -30.97 14.35
C ASP A 249 -4.50 -30.59 14.62
N ASP A 250 -5.42 -31.50 14.33
CA ASP A 250 -6.87 -31.27 14.49
C ASP A 250 -7.27 -30.92 15.94
N ALA A 251 -6.55 -31.46 16.94
CA ALA A 251 -6.83 -31.20 18.35
C ALA A 251 -6.39 -29.78 18.74
N MET A 252 -5.24 -29.34 18.22
CA MET A 252 -4.79 -27.96 18.34
C MET A 252 -5.74 -26.98 17.65
N ASP A 253 -6.22 -27.32 16.44
CA ASP A 253 -7.25 -26.54 15.74
C ASP A 253 -8.53 -26.40 16.58
N GLU A 254 -9.04 -27.50 17.16
CA GLU A 254 -10.25 -27.45 18.00
C GLU A 254 -10.06 -26.56 19.24
N ALA A 255 -8.93 -26.72 19.95
CA ALA A 255 -8.62 -25.94 21.14
C ALA A 255 -8.41 -24.45 20.84
N PHE A 256 -7.69 -24.14 19.77
CA PHE A 256 -7.48 -22.78 19.29
C PHE A 256 -8.81 -22.14 18.90
N ASN A 257 -9.63 -22.82 18.09
CA ASN A 257 -10.94 -22.31 17.67
C ASN A 257 -11.90 -22.10 18.86
N ALA A 258 -11.86 -22.97 19.89
CA ALA A 258 -12.65 -22.78 21.10
C ALA A 258 -12.24 -21.51 21.87
N LEU A 259 -10.93 -21.23 21.97
CA LEU A 259 -10.44 -19.98 22.56
C LEU A 259 -10.85 -18.77 21.72
N TYR A 260 -10.78 -18.83 20.38
CA TYR A 260 -11.26 -17.73 19.54
C TYR A 260 -12.76 -17.49 19.67
N ALA A 261 -13.56 -18.55 19.80
CA ALA A 261 -14.99 -18.44 20.08
C ALA A 261 -15.25 -17.81 21.46
N GLU A 262 -14.48 -18.14 22.49
CA GLU A 262 -14.53 -17.47 23.80
C GLU A 262 -14.20 -15.97 23.66
N ARG A 263 -13.10 -15.64 22.96
CA ARG A 263 -12.67 -14.26 22.72
C ARG A 263 -13.75 -13.42 22.05
N ALA A 264 -14.46 -13.99 21.08
CA ALA A 264 -15.55 -13.33 20.36
C ALA A 264 -16.74 -12.94 21.26
N THR A 265 -16.86 -13.51 22.47
CA THR A 265 -17.85 -13.09 23.48
C THR A 265 -17.40 -11.90 24.33
N ILE A 266 -16.12 -11.51 24.23
CA ILE A 266 -15.50 -10.43 25.00
C ILE A 266 -15.34 -9.20 24.11
N VAL A 267 -14.84 -9.41 22.90
CA VAL A 267 -14.58 -8.36 21.91
C VAL A 267 -14.95 -8.80 20.50
N THR A 268 -15.26 -7.81 19.68
CA THR A 268 -15.32 -7.96 18.22
C THR A 268 -14.23 -7.10 17.60
N GLU A 269 -13.62 -7.58 16.53
CA GLU A 269 -12.64 -6.80 15.79
C GLU A 269 -13.08 -6.58 14.35
N GLY A 270 -12.79 -5.38 13.85
CA GLY A 270 -13.16 -4.99 12.49
C GLY A 270 -12.06 -4.16 11.85
N GLY A 271 -11.85 -4.40 10.56
CA GLY A 271 -11.14 -3.46 9.72
C GLY A 271 -11.98 -2.22 9.50
N VAL A 272 -11.41 -1.06 9.79
CA VAL A 272 -11.98 0.26 9.46
C VAL A 272 -10.92 1.05 8.68
N GLY A 273 -11.31 2.19 8.11
CA GLY A 273 -10.38 3.10 7.45
C GLY A 273 -10.73 4.53 7.79
N PHE A 274 -9.70 5.33 8.03
CA PHE A 274 -9.81 6.75 8.30
C PHE A 274 -9.21 7.55 7.16
N VAL A 275 -9.67 8.80 7.04
CA VAL A 275 -9.07 9.80 6.17
C VAL A 275 -8.42 10.85 7.04
N TRP A 276 -7.13 11.07 6.83
CA TRP A 276 -6.33 12.04 7.54
C TRP A 276 -5.92 13.16 6.61
N VAL A 277 -5.76 14.35 7.16
CA VAL A 277 -5.20 15.50 6.46
C VAL A 277 -4.02 16.01 7.26
N ALA A 278 -2.85 16.13 6.62
CA ALA A 278 -1.66 16.76 7.18
C ALA A 278 -1.27 17.96 6.33
N TYR A 279 -1.23 19.14 6.97
CA TYR A 279 -0.83 20.39 6.32
C TYR A 279 0.67 20.62 6.46
N GLN A 280 1.37 20.83 5.36
CA GLN A 280 2.81 21.08 5.40
C GLN A 280 3.09 22.47 5.99
N GLN A 281 3.79 22.47 7.12
CA GLN A 281 4.16 23.70 7.81
C GLN A 281 5.50 24.23 7.29
N GLU A 282 5.69 25.55 7.36
CA GLU A 282 7.04 26.11 7.23
C GLU A 282 7.94 25.52 8.31
N ARG A 283 9.16 25.15 7.92
CA ARG A 283 10.17 24.75 8.88
C ARG A 283 10.46 25.95 9.77
N SER A 284 9.92 25.96 10.99
CA SER A 284 10.21 27.00 11.97
C SER A 284 11.73 27.03 12.16
N GLY A 285 12.38 28.11 11.74
CA GLY A 285 13.83 28.25 11.83
C GLY A 285 14.30 27.97 13.25
N SER A 286 15.16 26.95 13.40
CA SER A 286 15.91 26.67 14.63
C SER A 286 17.06 27.64 14.80
#